data_AF-A0AA43RIW1-F1
#
_entry.id   AF-A0AA43RIW1-F1
#
_cell.length_a   1.000
_cell.length_b   1.000
_cell.length_c   1.000
_cell.angle_alpha   90.00
_cell.angle_beta   90.00
_cell.angle_gamma   90.00
#
_symmetry.space_group_name_H-M   'P 1'
#
loop_
_entity.id
_entity.type
_entity.pdbx_description
1 polymer ?
#
loop_
_entity_poly.entity_id
_entity_poly.type
_entity_poly.pdbx_seq_one_letter_code
_entity_poly.pdbx_strand_id
1 'polypeptide(L)'
;MDMGKRIELAKIKAEKEYEAKKKTGGTKIPRPAWSMSPDEISELIDRLDHYDGKTLNMKKAQQMMRLGELAKWLLDNSMDITTIDIERIHPSHPNALVWIELKRLSSLDDEELEVFKEMTSLADHIFFSGIADDVIRVSFAIQRVWDEPF
;
A
#
# COMPACT_ATOMS: atom_id res chain seq x y z
N MET A 1 -7.07 0.10 37.72
CA MET A 1 -5.67 0.26 37.27
C MET A 1 -5.38 1.74 37.18
N ASP A 2 -4.30 2.19 37.81
CA ASP A 2 -3.86 3.59 37.77
C ASP A 2 -3.44 4.02 36.34
N MET A 3 -3.76 5.26 35.97
CA MET A 3 -3.48 5.82 34.63
C MET A 3 -1.99 5.85 34.34
N GLY A 4 -1.15 6.14 35.35
CA GLY A 4 0.30 6.10 35.23
C GLY A 4 0.83 4.72 34.80
N LYS A 5 0.30 3.66 35.41
CA LYS A 5 0.65 2.27 35.05
C LYS A 5 0.22 1.90 33.63
N ARG A 6 -0.89 2.45 33.12
CA ARG A 6 -1.33 2.22 31.74
C ARG A 6 -0.40 2.89 30.72
N ILE A 7 0.06 4.10 31.03
CA ILE A 7 1.01 4.86 30.19
C ILE A 7 2.37 4.15 30.16
N GLU A 8 2.85 3.67 31.31
CA GLU A 8 4.11 2.92 31.40
C GLU A 8 4.07 1.64 30.56
N LEU A 9 2.99 0.88 30.65
CA LEU A 9 2.78 -0.34 29.87
C LEU A 9 2.69 -0.06 28.37
N ALA A 10 2.01 1.03 27.98
CA ALA A 10 1.94 1.45 26.58
C ALA A 10 3.31 1.85 26.02
N LYS A 11 4.14 2.57 26.81
CA LYS A 11 5.52 2.89 26.45
C LYS A 11 6.37 1.64 26.25
N ILE A 12 6.36 0.72 27.22
CA ILE A 12 7.14 -0.53 27.16
C ILE A 12 6.71 -1.38 25.96
N LYS A 13 5.41 -1.41 25.65
CA LYS A 13 4.88 -2.12 24.48
C LYS A 13 5.36 -1.48 23.17
N ALA A 14 5.23 -0.15 23.04
CA ALA A 14 5.68 0.58 21.86
C ALA A 14 7.20 0.44 21.65
N GLU A 15 7.99 0.46 22.73
CA GLU A 15 9.45 0.33 22.69
C GLU A 15 9.89 -1.09 22.30
N LYS A 16 9.18 -2.13 22.78
CA LYS A 16 9.39 -3.51 22.31
C LYS A 16 9.00 -3.71 20.85
N GLU A 17 7.90 -3.11 20.41
CA GLU A 17 7.46 -3.14 19.01
C GLU A 17 8.46 -2.42 18.10
N TYR A 18 9.01 -1.28 18.55
CA TYR A 18 10.08 -0.57 17.87
C TYR A 18 11.34 -1.40 17.71
N GLU A 19 11.85 -1.99 18.79
CA GLU A 19 13.06 -2.83 18.75
C GLU A 19 12.86 -4.11 17.92
N ALA A 20 11.65 -4.66 17.87
CA ALA A 20 11.32 -5.80 17.02
C ALA A 20 11.25 -5.42 15.53
N LYS A 21 10.62 -4.29 15.20
CA LYS A 21 10.55 -3.77 13.82
C LYS A 21 11.92 -3.31 13.31
N LYS A 22 12.72 -2.65 14.15
CA LYS A 22 14.09 -2.25 13.80
C LYS A 22 15.01 -3.43 13.47
N LYS A 23 14.83 -4.58 14.12
CA LYS A 23 15.58 -5.81 13.81
C LYS A 23 15.15 -6.48 12.49
N THR A 24 13.96 -6.17 11.99
CA THR A 24 13.43 -6.66 10.70
C THR A 24 13.60 -5.64 9.57
N GLY A 25 13.74 -4.35 9.91
CA GLY A 25 13.89 -3.19 9.02
C GLY A 25 15.20 -3.07 8.23
N GLY A 26 15.87 -4.18 7.93
CA GLY A 26 17.05 -4.21 7.06
C GLY A 26 16.72 -4.45 5.58
N THR A 27 15.44 -4.43 5.19
CA THR A 27 15.04 -4.74 3.81
C THR A 27 15.12 -3.51 2.94
N LYS A 28 16.10 -3.49 2.03
CA LYS A 28 16.19 -2.51 0.94
C LYS A 28 14.82 -2.35 0.26
N ILE A 29 14.43 -1.10 -0.01
CA ILE A 29 13.24 -0.76 -0.80
C ILE A 29 13.15 -1.74 -1.98
N PRO A 30 12.01 -2.43 -2.18
CA PRO A 30 11.90 -3.43 -3.23
C PRO A 30 12.25 -2.76 -4.55
N ARG A 31 13.22 -3.28 -5.31
CA ARG A 31 13.57 -2.67 -6.60
C ARG A 31 12.34 -2.71 -7.51
N PRO A 32 12.11 -1.67 -8.34
CA PRO A 32 11.08 -1.73 -9.37
C PRO A 32 11.30 -2.99 -10.21
N ALA A 33 10.32 -3.90 -10.23
CA ALA A 33 10.28 -5.00 -11.18
C ALA A 33 10.05 -4.40 -12.57
N TRP A 34 11.11 -3.93 -13.22
CA TRP A 34 11.03 -3.55 -14.61
C TRP A 34 10.76 -4.83 -15.40
N SER A 35 9.53 -4.93 -15.91
CA SER A 35 8.91 -6.10 -16.55
C SER A 35 8.71 -7.32 -15.65
N MET A 36 7.45 -7.57 -15.29
CA MET A 36 6.99 -8.92 -14.96
C MET A 36 7.43 -9.88 -16.07
N SER A 37 7.82 -11.08 -15.67
CA SER A 37 8.04 -12.17 -16.60
C SER A 37 6.74 -12.51 -17.36
N PRO A 38 6.85 -13.08 -18.57
CA PRO A 38 5.68 -13.58 -19.30
C PRO A 38 4.80 -14.54 -18.47
N ASP A 39 5.39 -15.30 -17.55
CA ASP A 39 4.68 -16.23 -16.69
C ASP A 39 3.86 -15.51 -15.62
N GLU A 40 4.38 -14.46 -15.00
CA GLU A 40 3.63 -13.59 -14.08
C GLU A 40 2.51 -12.84 -14.79
N ILE A 41 2.73 -12.46 -16.06
CA ILE A 41 1.69 -11.87 -16.91
C ILE A 41 0.61 -12.92 -17.23
N SER A 42 1.00 -14.15 -17.55
CA SER A 42 0.06 -15.24 -17.84
C SER A 42 -0.77 -15.61 -16.62
N GLU A 43 -0.16 -15.75 -15.44
CA GLU A 43 -0.89 -15.99 -14.18
C GLU A 43 -1.83 -14.83 -13.84
N LEU A 44 -1.42 -13.59 -14.11
CA LEU A 44 -2.29 -12.41 -13.95
C LEU A 44 -3.50 -12.52 -14.87
N ILE A 45 -3.29 -12.84 -16.14
CA ILE A 45 -4.35 -13.03 -17.15
C ILE A 45 -5.29 -14.17 -16.72
N ASP A 46 -4.74 -15.34 -16.35
CA ASP A 46 -5.51 -16.53 -15.93
C ASP A 46 -6.34 -16.27 -14.66
N ARG A 47 -5.84 -15.47 -13.72
CA ARG A 47 -6.57 -15.07 -12.50
C ARG A 47 -7.65 -14.01 -12.74
N LEU A 48 -7.59 -13.33 -13.88
CA LEU A 48 -8.45 -12.21 -14.26
C LEU A 48 -9.46 -12.59 -15.35
N ASP A 49 -9.47 -13.85 -15.79
CA ASP A 49 -10.21 -14.37 -16.93
C ASP A 49 -11.73 -14.52 -16.66
N HIS A 50 -12.39 -13.39 -16.38
CA HIS A 50 -13.83 -13.20 -16.55
C HIS A 50 -14.02 -12.11 -17.60
N TYR A 51 -13.97 -12.53 -18.86
CA TYR A 51 -13.91 -11.70 -20.04
C TYR A 51 -15.33 -11.33 -20.53
N ASP A 52 -15.86 -10.20 -20.05
CA ASP A 52 -17.11 -9.59 -20.56
C ASP A 52 -16.80 -8.53 -21.65
N GLY A 53 -15.88 -8.85 -22.57
CA GLY A 53 -15.44 -7.94 -23.63
C GLY A 53 -14.56 -6.76 -23.19
N LYS A 54 -14.21 -6.67 -21.90
CA LYS A 54 -13.32 -5.64 -21.34
C LYS A 54 -11.85 -6.00 -21.55
N THR A 55 -11.00 -5.00 -21.79
CA THR A 55 -9.56 -5.19 -21.97
C THR A 55 -8.80 -4.70 -20.74
N LEU A 56 -7.89 -5.53 -20.20
CA LEU A 56 -7.02 -5.15 -19.09
C LEU A 56 -5.89 -4.25 -19.59
N ASN A 57 -5.73 -3.09 -18.97
CA ASN A 57 -4.58 -2.24 -19.19
C ASN A 57 -3.38 -2.74 -18.38
N MET A 58 -2.51 -3.49 -19.03
CA MET A 58 -1.35 -4.13 -18.39
C MET A 58 -0.43 -3.13 -17.67
N LYS A 59 -0.23 -1.93 -18.21
CA LYS A 59 0.59 -0.90 -17.55
C LYS A 59 -0.06 -0.45 -16.24
N LYS A 60 -1.38 -0.25 -16.22
CA LYS A 60 -2.12 0.11 -15.01
C LYS A 60 -2.13 -1.02 -13.98
N ALA A 61 -2.28 -2.26 -14.43
CA ALA A 61 -2.20 -3.43 -13.56
C ALA A 61 -0.81 -3.55 -12.90
N GLN A 62 0.27 -3.29 -13.65
CA GLN A 62 1.63 -3.25 -13.12
C GLN A 62 1.82 -2.14 -12.08
N GLN A 63 1.32 -0.94 -12.36
CA GLN A 63 1.34 0.17 -11.39
C GLN A 63 0.62 -0.21 -10.09
N MET A 64 -0.52 -0.91 -10.18
CA MET A 64 -1.30 -1.36 -9.03
C MET A 64 -0.55 -2.41 -8.20
N MET A 65 0.08 -3.38 -8.86
CA MET A 65 0.91 -4.37 -8.17
C MET A 65 2.08 -3.72 -7.45
N ARG A 66 2.75 -2.75 -8.12
CA ARG A 66 3.85 -1.99 -7.52
C ARG A 66 3.39 -1.17 -6.30
N LEU A 67 2.24 -0.49 -6.39
CA LEU A 67 1.65 0.20 -5.24
C LEU A 67 1.42 -0.75 -4.07
N GLY A 68 0.93 -1.97 -4.34
CA GLY A 68 0.72 -2.98 -3.31
C GLY A 68 2.02 -3.46 -2.66
N GLU A 69 3.10 -3.62 -3.41
CA GLU A 69 4.44 -3.97 -2.87
C GLU A 69 4.97 -2.87 -1.94
N LEU A 70 4.90 -1.62 -2.39
CA LEU A 70 5.37 -0.46 -1.63
C LEU A 70 4.55 -0.26 -0.35
N ALA A 71 3.23 -0.43 -0.42
CA ALA A 71 2.35 -0.36 0.75
C ALA A 71 2.68 -1.44 1.78
N LYS A 72 2.94 -2.69 1.33
CA LYS A 72 3.37 -3.78 2.22
C LYS A 72 4.73 -3.47 2.86
N TRP A 73 5.68 -2.98 2.07
CA TRP A 73 6.98 -2.58 2.60
C TRP A 73 6.83 -1.50 3.68
N LEU A 74 5.99 -0.49 3.44
CA LEU A 74 5.68 0.54 4.43
C LEU A 74 5.05 -0.04 5.71
N LEU A 75 4.11 -0.98 5.60
CA LEU A 75 3.51 -1.64 6.78
C LEU A 75 4.54 -2.40 7.62
N ASP A 76 5.45 -3.11 6.94
CA ASP A 76 6.45 -3.97 7.59
C ASP A 76 7.58 -3.15 8.23
N ASN A 77 7.99 -2.06 7.57
CA ASN A 77 9.17 -1.28 7.96
C ASN A 77 8.85 0.00 8.74
N SER A 78 7.65 0.57 8.58
CA SER A 78 7.24 1.76 9.30
C SER A 78 6.51 1.46 10.60
N MET A 79 6.77 2.24 11.65
CA MET A 79 5.96 2.24 12.87
C MET A 79 4.71 3.11 12.77
N ASP A 80 4.69 4.03 11.82
CA ASP A 80 3.63 5.02 11.69
C ASP A 80 2.48 4.54 10.82
N ILE A 81 2.73 3.51 10.01
CA ILE A 81 1.71 2.80 9.24
C ILE A 81 1.07 1.72 10.10
N THR A 82 -0.24 1.83 10.29
CA THR A 82 -1.01 0.90 11.13
C THR A 82 -1.71 -0.18 10.31
N THR A 83 -2.16 0.17 9.11
CA THR A 83 -3.00 -0.68 8.27
C THR A 83 -2.74 -0.37 6.81
N ILE A 84 -2.87 -1.39 5.95
CA ILE A 84 -3.02 -1.20 4.51
C ILE A 84 -4.20 -2.02 4.01
N ASP A 85 -4.80 -1.59 2.91
CA ASP A 85 -5.68 -2.43 2.09
C ASP A 85 -5.30 -2.27 0.62
N ILE A 86 -5.39 -3.38 -0.11
CA ILE A 86 -5.01 -3.49 -1.50
C ILE A 86 -6.19 -4.14 -2.21
N GLU A 87 -6.95 -3.33 -2.95
CA GLU A 87 -8.08 -3.82 -3.71
C GLU A 87 -7.63 -4.81 -4.80
N ARG A 88 -8.38 -5.90 -4.95
CA ARG A 88 -8.15 -6.83 -6.07
C ARG A 88 -8.65 -6.18 -7.36
N ILE A 89 -7.81 -6.18 -8.39
CA ILE A 89 -8.23 -5.82 -9.75
C ILE A 89 -9.38 -6.72 -10.18
N HIS A 90 -10.51 -6.14 -10.60
CA HIS A 90 -11.71 -6.88 -10.96
C HIS A 90 -12.40 -6.26 -12.19
N PRO A 91 -12.88 -7.05 -13.17
CA PRO A 91 -13.51 -6.51 -14.40
C PRO A 91 -14.73 -5.61 -14.17
N SER A 92 -15.47 -5.83 -13.07
CA SER A 92 -16.62 -4.99 -12.67
C SER A 92 -16.21 -3.64 -12.06
N HIS A 93 -14.95 -3.49 -11.64
CA HIS A 93 -14.41 -2.28 -11.03
C HIS A 93 -13.28 -1.74 -11.92
N PRO A 94 -13.55 -0.77 -12.80
CA PRO A 94 -12.56 -0.29 -13.76
C PRO A 94 -11.39 0.46 -13.11
N ASN A 95 -11.52 0.82 -11.82
CA ASN A 95 -10.48 1.49 -11.04
C ASN A 95 -10.03 0.56 -9.92
N ALA A 96 -8.80 0.74 -9.44
CA ALA A 96 -8.26 0.01 -8.30
C ALA A 96 -7.66 0.97 -7.28
N LEU A 97 -7.75 0.60 -6.01
CA LEU A 97 -7.31 1.42 -4.89
C LEU A 97 -6.35 0.66 -3.98
N VAL A 98 -5.24 1.31 -3.61
CA VAL A 98 -4.45 0.94 -2.44
C VAL A 98 -4.61 2.04 -1.42
N TRP A 99 -4.87 1.72 -0.15
CA TRP A 99 -4.78 2.73 0.90
C TRP A 99 -3.89 2.27 2.04
N ILE A 100 -3.28 3.26 2.68
CA ILE A 100 -2.49 3.12 3.89
C ILE A 100 -3.09 4.01 4.97
N GLU A 101 -2.98 3.57 6.22
CA GLU A 101 -3.40 4.34 7.39
C GLU A 101 -2.16 4.75 8.18
N LEU A 102 -2.01 6.07 8.35
CA LEU A 102 -0.93 6.70 9.10
C LEU A 102 -1.47 7.26 10.41
N LYS A 103 -0.68 7.19 11.47
CA LYS A 103 -0.95 7.93 12.71
C LYS A 103 -0.93 9.44 12.44
N ARG A 104 -1.80 10.21 13.11
CA ARG A 104 -1.97 11.66 12.88
C ARG A 104 -0.71 12.52 13.07
N LEU A 105 0.22 12.07 13.89
CA LEU A 105 1.52 12.73 14.15
C LEU A 105 2.69 11.92 13.60
N SER A 106 2.45 11.13 12.55
CA SER A 106 3.47 10.35 11.87
C SER A 106 4.57 11.26 11.30
N SER A 107 5.81 10.81 11.41
CA SER A 107 6.95 11.40 10.70
C SER A 107 7.60 10.31 9.88
N LEU A 108 7.48 10.41 8.56
CA LEU A 108 8.20 9.51 7.67
C LEU A 108 9.69 9.87 7.67
N ASP A 109 10.54 8.88 7.86
CA ASP A 109 11.99 9.01 7.63
C ASP A 109 12.32 9.12 6.13
N ASP A 110 13.60 9.28 5.80
CA ASP A 110 14.02 9.46 4.40
C ASP A 110 13.66 8.26 3.51
N GLU A 111 13.76 7.02 4.01
CA GLU A 111 13.45 5.82 3.23
C GLU A 111 11.94 5.67 3.04
N GLU A 112 11.17 5.86 4.10
CA GLU A 112 9.71 5.86 4.07
C GLU A 112 9.16 6.95 3.15
N LEU A 113 9.79 8.14 3.15
CA LEU A 113 9.41 9.26 2.30
C LEU A 113 9.71 8.98 0.82
N GLU A 114 10.82 8.33 0.49
CA GLU A 114 11.11 7.91 -0.90
C GLU A 114 10.08 6.89 -1.40
N VAL A 115 9.70 5.92 -0.55
CA VAL A 115 8.63 4.97 -0.89
C VAL A 115 7.29 5.68 -1.09
N PHE A 116 6.95 6.58 -0.18
CA PHE A 116 5.71 7.36 -0.30
C PHE A 116 5.71 8.20 -1.59
N LYS A 117 6.82 8.87 -1.93
CA LYS A 117 6.98 9.59 -3.21
C LYS A 117 6.79 8.67 -4.41
N GLU A 118 7.39 7.49 -4.42
CA GLU A 118 7.20 6.53 -5.50
C GLU A 118 5.72 6.15 -5.64
N MET A 119 5.02 5.87 -4.54
CA MET A 119 3.58 5.61 -4.56
C MET A 119 2.78 6.78 -5.13
N THR A 120 3.11 8.02 -4.75
CA THR A 120 2.44 9.20 -5.32
C THR A 120 2.66 9.33 -6.83
N SER A 121 3.81 8.90 -7.36
CA SER A 121 4.12 8.96 -8.80
C SER A 121 3.42 7.89 -9.63
N LEU A 122 3.02 6.78 -9.00
CA LEU A 122 2.36 5.65 -9.66
C LEU A 122 0.84 5.84 -9.76
N ALA A 123 0.25 6.55 -8.81
CA ALA A 123 -1.19 6.78 -8.73
C ALA A 123 -1.66 7.86 -9.71
N ASP A 124 -2.88 7.71 -10.23
CA ASP A 124 -3.55 8.76 -11.00
C ASP A 124 -4.14 9.84 -10.08
N HIS A 125 -4.66 9.42 -8.92
CA HIS A 125 -5.24 10.31 -7.92
C HIS A 125 -4.84 9.88 -6.51
N ILE A 126 -4.75 10.87 -5.61
CA ILE A 126 -4.41 10.66 -4.21
C ILE A 126 -5.46 11.36 -3.35
N PHE A 127 -6.01 10.64 -2.39
CA PHE A 127 -7.02 11.16 -1.47
C PHE A 127 -6.57 11.02 -0.02
N PHE A 128 -6.74 12.09 0.75
CA PHE A 128 -6.48 12.11 2.19
C PHE A 128 -7.81 12.20 2.92
N SER A 129 -8.02 11.32 3.90
CA SER A 129 -9.23 11.31 4.72
C SER A 129 -8.89 11.07 6.18
N GLY A 130 -9.49 11.84 7.09
CA GLY A 130 -9.46 11.52 8.51
C GLY A 130 -10.53 10.48 8.80
N ILE A 131 -10.16 9.34 9.38
CA ILE A 131 -11.10 8.24 9.68
C ILE A 131 -11.35 8.07 11.17
N ALA A 132 -10.43 8.54 12.01
CA ALA A 132 -10.54 8.61 13.46
C ALA A 132 -9.72 9.81 13.96
N ASP A 133 -9.82 10.16 15.24
CA ASP A 133 -9.14 11.32 15.82
C ASP A 133 -7.61 11.29 15.67
N ASP A 134 -7.02 10.11 15.51
CA ASP A 134 -5.58 9.87 15.46
C ASP A 134 -5.10 9.13 14.21
N VAL A 135 -5.94 8.97 13.18
CA VAL A 135 -5.60 8.23 11.95
C VAL A 135 -5.98 8.99 10.68
N ILE A 136 -5.02 9.10 9.77
CA ILE A 136 -5.18 9.62 8.42
C ILE A 136 -5.07 8.45 7.44
N ARG A 137 -6.08 8.26 6.61
CA ARG A 137 -6.02 7.34 5.49
C ARG A 137 -5.59 8.07 4.23
N VAL A 138 -4.57 7.55 3.57
CA VAL A 138 -4.10 8.00 2.27
C VAL A 138 -4.43 6.91 1.25
N SER A 139 -5.21 7.28 0.24
CA SER A 139 -5.66 6.35 -0.81
C SER A 139 -5.03 6.73 -2.15
N PHE A 140 -4.40 5.76 -2.80
CA PHE A 140 -3.73 5.84 -4.09
C PHE A 140 -4.60 5.12 -5.12
N ALA A 141 -5.21 5.88 -6.02
CA ALA A 141 -6.14 5.35 -7.01
C ALA A 141 -5.48 5.25 -8.38
N ILE A 142 -5.72 4.12 -9.05
CA ILE A 142 -5.39 3.92 -10.46
C ILE A 142 -6.70 3.77 -11.22
N GLN A 143 -6.90 4.60 -12.23
CA GLN A 143 -8.10 4.58 -13.06
C GLN A 143 -7.89 3.74 -14.31
N ARG A 144 -9.00 3.17 -14.81
CA ARG A 144 -9.06 2.45 -16.08
C ARG A 144 -8.05 1.30 -16.16
N VAL A 145 -7.97 0.52 -15.07
CA VAL A 145 -7.28 -0.77 -15.07
C VAL A 145 -7.97 -1.72 -16.04
N TRP A 146 -9.30 -1.65 -16.13
CA TRP A 146 -10.08 -2.27 -17.20
C TRP A 146 -10.69 -1.19 -18.08
N ASP A 147 -10.52 -1.34 -19.39
CA ASP A 147 -11.23 -0.55 -20.40
C ASP A 147 -12.57 -1.24 -20.71
N GLU A 148 -13.66 -0.45 -20.68
CA GLU A 148 -14.98 -0.92 -21.09
C GLU A 148 -15.04 -1.09 -22.62
N PRO A 149 -15.77 -2.11 -23.13
CA PRO A 149 -16.01 -2.22 -24.56
C PRO A 149 -16.74 -0.98 -25.09
N PHE A 150 -16.31 -0.52 -26.26
CA PHE A 150 -16.93 0.57 -27.01
C PHE A 150 -18.36 0.24 -27.45
#